data_AF-A0A1G0REF9-F1
#
_entry.id   AF-A0A1G0REF9-F1
#
_cell.length_a   1.000
_cell.length_b   1.000
_cell.length_c   1.000
_cell.angle_alpha   90.00
_cell.angle_beta   90.00
_cell.angle_gamma   90.00
#
_symmetry.space_group_name_H-M   'P 1'
#
loop_
_entity.id
_entity.type
_entity.pdbx_description
1 polymer ?
#
loop_
_entity_poly.entity_id
_entity_poly.type
_entity_poly.pdbx_seq_one_letter_code
_entity_poly.pdbx_strand_id
1 'polypeptide(L)'
;MKLLILLIGNADKIIRANSLDESDLEIVKLDEKVLSKPGTILRLMKVKKYENVYFGTIELRFQRFQTFMKIYLFLAGIWKGALLDEYGKSNKFSLAKFIFKEIPLFFLEIILSGLLVIIYHQRVYYLRWKYRSN
;
A
#
# COMPACT_ATOMS: atom_id res chain seq x y z
N MET A 1 -20.62 8.88 3.97
CA MET A 1 -19.56 9.56 3.21
C MET A 1 -18.31 8.71 3.14
N LYS A 2 -17.87 8.43 1.91
CA LYS A 2 -16.75 7.55 1.57
C LYS A 2 -15.63 8.37 0.92
N LEU A 3 -14.39 7.92 1.06
CA LEU A 3 -13.23 8.57 0.44
C LEU A 3 -12.63 7.63 -0.62
N LEU A 4 -12.39 8.14 -1.83
CA LEU A 4 -11.58 7.48 -2.85
C LEU A 4 -10.27 8.24 -3.03
N ILE A 5 -9.18 7.63 -2.58
CA ILE A 5 -7.82 8.11 -2.80
C ILE A 5 -7.34 7.57 -4.14
N LEU A 6 -7.32 8.41 -5.16
CA LEU A 6 -6.88 8.05 -6.50
C LEU A 6 -5.35 8.21 -6.60
N LEU A 7 -4.63 7.11 -6.79
CA LEU A 7 -3.18 7.13 -6.93
C LEU A 7 -2.78 7.33 -8.39
N ILE A 8 -3.24 6.43 -9.25
CA ILE A 8 -2.94 6.38 -10.68
C ILE A 8 -4.22 5.91 -11.39
N GLY A 9 -4.54 6.48 -12.55
CA GLY A 9 -5.71 6.10 -13.35
C GLY A 9 -6.84 7.11 -13.37
N ASN A 10 -8.01 6.66 -13.76
CA ASN A 10 -9.22 7.46 -13.95
C ASN A 10 -10.28 7.09 -12.89
N ALA A 11 -10.72 8.07 -12.10
CA ALA A 11 -11.70 7.86 -11.03
C ALA A 11 -13.05 7.36 -11.56
N ASP A 12 -13.57 7.94 -12.64
CA ASP A 12 -14.88 7.57 -13.22
C ASP A 12 -14.91 6.11 -13.65
N LYS A 13 -13.81 5.62 -14.25
CA LYS A 13 -13.68 4.21 -14.62
C LYS A 13 -13.71 3.32 -13.38
N ILE A 14 -12.99 3.66 -12.32
CA ILE A 14 -12.96 2.89 -11.07
C ILE A 14 -14.34 2.89 -10.40
N ILE A 15 -15.00 4.05 -10.35
CA ILE A 15 -16.34 4.21 -9.77
C ILE A 15 -17.34 3.32 -10.52
N ARG A 16 -17.36 3.40 -11.85
CA ARG A 16 -18.24 2.58 -12.70
C ARG A 16 -17.93 1.09 -12.59
N ALA A 17 -16.66 0.71 -12.64
CA ALA A 17 -16.25 -0.70 -12.62
C ALA A 17 -16.51 -1.38 -11.27
N ASN A 18 -16.58 -0.61 -10.17
CA ASN A 18 -16.81 -1.12 -8.82
C ASN A 18 -18.22 -0.77 -8.29
N SER A 19 -19.11 -0.28 -9.15
CA SER A 19 -20.50 0.12 -8.82
C SER A 19 -20.57 1.03 -7.58
N LEU A 20 -19.67 2.00 -7.49
CA LEU A 20 -19.69 2.99 -6.41
C LEU A 20 -20.67 4.11 -6.75
N ASP A 21 -21.36 4.60 -5.73
CA ASP A 21 -22.19 5.79 -5.83
C ASP A 21 -21.31 7.04 -5.72
N GLU A 22 -21.26 7.82 -6.80
CA GLU A 22 -20.47 9.05 -6.89
C GLU A 22 -20.96 10.13 -5.92
N SER A 23 -22.26 10.15 -5.60
CA SER A 23 -22.86 11.17 -4.74
C SER A 23 -22.43 11.09 -3.27
N ASP A 24 -21.96 9.92 -2.82
CA ASP A 24 -21.46 9.65 -1.46
C ASP A 24 -19.92 9.52 -1.41
N LEU A 25 -19.23 9.92 -2.49
CA LEU A 25 -17.80 9.69 -2.67
C LEU A 25 -17.01 11.00 -2.79
N GLU A 26 -16.09 11.22 -1.86
CA GLU A 26 -15.07 12.27 -1.97
C GLU A 26 -13.85 11.72 -2.70
N ILE A 27 -13.45 12.32 -3.82
CA ILE A 27 -12.31 11.87 -4.62
C ILE A 27 -11.12 12.77 -4.34
N VAL A 28 -10.01 12.19 -3.90
CA VAL A 28 -8.76 12.90 -3.67
C VAL A 28 -7.65 12.24 -4.49
N LYS A 29 -7.09 12.99 -5.44
CA LYS A 29 -5.94 12.52 -6.22
C LYS A 29 -4.66 12.76 -5.45
N LEU A 30 -3.83 11.71 -5.30
CA LEU A 30 -2.56 11.76 -4.62
C LEU A 30 -1.45 11.14 -5.47
N ASP A 31 -0.32 11.81 -5.57
CA ASP A 31 0.87 11.23 -6.16
C ASP A 31 1.52 10.20 -5.22
N GLU A 32 2.25 9.24 -5.78
CA GLU A 32 2.98 8.21 -5.02
C GLU A 32 3.96 8.81 -4.00
N LYS A 33 4.57 9.96 -4.30
CA LYS A 33 5.46 10.67 -3.35
C LYS A 33 4.74 11.10 -2.08
N VAL A 34 3.46 11.45 -2.18
CA VAL A 34 2.64 11.84 -1.03
C VAL A 34 2.19 10.60 -0.27
N LEU A 35 1.94 9.48 -0.96
CA LEU A 35 1.65 8.20 -0.34
C LEU A 35 2.79 7.77 0.61
N SER A 36 4.04 8.09 0.31
CA SER A 36 5.19 7.82 1.18
C SER A 36 5.21 8.66 2.48
N LYS A 37 4.33 9.64 2.65
CA LYS A 37 4.24 10.51 3.83
C LYS A 37 3.08 10.08 4.73
N PRO A 38 3.30 9.18 5.71
CA PRO A 38 2.21 8.60 6.51
C PRO A 38 1.39 9.65 7.27
N GLY A 39 2.03 10.69 7.82
CA GLY A 39 1.34 11.74 8.56
C GLY A 39 0.31 12.50 7.71
N THR A 40 0.63 12.77 6.45
CA THR A 40 -0.29 13.44 5.51
C THR A 40 -1.50 12.57 5.19
N ILE A 41 -1.26 11.29 4.89
CA ILE A 41 -2.29 10.32 4.55
C ILE A 41 -3.22 10.05 5.73
N LEU A 42 -2.68 9.87 6.93
CA LEU A 42 -3.47 9.66 8.15
C LEU A 42 -4.27 10.89 8.52
N ARG A 43 -3.70 12.09 8.37
CA ARG A 43 -4.45 13.34 8.58
C ARG A 43 -5.62 13.40 7.61
N LEU A 44 -5.39 13.18 6.31
CA LEU A 44 -6.43 13.18 5.28
C LEU A 44 -7.60 12.25 5.62
N MET A 45 -7.30 11.00 5.99
CA MET A 45 -8.34 10.02 6.36
C MET A 45 -9.09 10.37 7.64
N LYS A 46 -8.45 11.08 8.58
CA LYS A 46 -9.06 11.45 9.86
C LYS A 46 -9.84 12.77 9.83
N VAL A 47 -9.63 13.64 8.83
CA VAL A 47 -10.26 14.98 8.79
C VAL A 47 -11.79 14.89 8.82
N LYS A 48 -12.41 14.03 8.01
CA LYS A 48 -13.87 14.02 7.82
C LYS A 48 -14.59 12.77 8.31
N LYS A 49 -14.00 11.99 9.24
CA LYS A 49 -14.61 10.76 9.78
C LYS A 49 -15.27 9.88 8.70
N TYR A 50 -14.55 9.59 7.62
CA TYR A 50 -15.08 8.75 6.54
C TYR A 50 -15.40 7.35 7.06
N GLU A 51 -16.53 6.81 6.62
CA GLU A 51 -16.94 5.45 7.01
C GLU A 51 -16.12 4.39 6.29
N ASN A 52 -15.89 4.62 4.98
CA ASN A 52 -15.08 3.75 4.15
C ASN A 52 -14.02 4.55 3.40
N VAL A 53 -12.85 3.94 3.23
CA VAL A 53 -11.76 4.50 2.44
C VAL A 53 -11.31 3.51 1.38
N TYR A 54 -11.26 3.99 0.15
CA TYR A 54 -10.86 3.24 -1.03
C TYR A 54 -9.56 3.81 -1.60
N PHE A 55 -8.66 2.94 -2.04
CA PHE A 55 -7.50 3.33 -2.83
C PHE A 55 -7.68 2.90 -4.28
N GLY A 56 -7.72 3.85 -5.20
CA GLY A 56 -7.88 3.61 -6.64
C GLY A 56 -6.53 3.55 -7.37
N THR A 57 -6.35 2.56 -8.23
CA THR A 57 -5.21 2.43 -9.14
C THR A 57 -5.68 1.96 -10.53
N ILE A 58 -4.84 2.04 -11.57
CA ILE A 58 -5.16 1.46 -12.89
C ILE A 58 -5.33 -0.05 -12.78
N GLU A 59 -4.40 -0.71 -12.09
CA GLU A 59 -4.40 -2.17 -11.97
C GLU A 59 -3.75 -2.62 -10.65
N LEU A 60 -4.49 -3.42 -9.88
CA LEU A 60 -4.01 -3.88 -8.56
C LEU A 60 -2.70 -4.66 -8.66
N ARG A 61 -2.51 -5.47 -9.72
CA ARG A 61 -1.31 -6.32 -9.87
C ARG A 61 0.00 -5.54 -9.89
N PHE A 62 -0.01 -4.30 -10.39
CA PHE A 62 1.20 -3.47 -10.48
C PHE A 62 1.38 -2.55 -9.27
N GLN A 63 0.39 -2.48 -8.39
CA GLN A 63 0.50 -1.65 -7.19
C GLN A 63 1.38 -2.35 -6.16
N ARG A 64 2.64 -1.94 -6.05
CA ARG A 64 3.61 -2.57 -5.13
C ARG A 64 3.40 -2.20 -3.66
N PHE A 65 2.77 -1.05 -3.38
CA PHE A 65 2.64 -0.52 -2.02
C PHE A 65 1.29 -0.84 -1.35
N GLN A 66 0.62 -1.95 -1.71
CA GLN A 66 -0.69 -2.29 -1.12
C GLN A 66 -0.61 -2.52 0.38
N THR A 67 0.47 -3.15 0.86
CA THR A 67 0.68 -3.41 2.29
C THR A 67 0.71 -2.10 3.08
N PHE A 68 1.38 -1.06 2.56
CA PHE A 68 1.42 0.26 3.21
C PHE A 68 0.05 0.94 3.23
N MET A 69 -0.74 0.84 2.17
CA MET A 69 -2.11 1.38 2.17
C MET A 69 -2.97 0.72 3.25
N LYS A 70 -2.84 -0.60 3.43
CA LYS A 70 -3.51 -1.34 4.49
C LYS A 70 -3.00 -0.99 5.88
N ILE A 71 -1.70 -0.75 6.03
CA ILE A 71 -1.13 -0.16 7.26
C ILE A 71 -1.81 1.18 7.55
N TYR A 72 -1.98 2.05 6.55
CA TYR A 72 -2.62 3.35 6.77
C TYR A 72 -4.09 3.22 7.17
N LEU A 73 -4.85 2.30 6.57
CA LEU A 73 -6.22 1.99 6.98
C LEU A 73 -6.26 1.53 8.45
N PHE A 74 -5.36 0.62 8.82
CA PHE A 74 -5.21 0.12 10.19
C PHE A 74 -4.90 1.25 11.18
N LEU A 75 -3.89 2.08 10.89
CA LEU A 75 -3.49 3.23 11.74
C LEU A 75 -4.53 4.36 11.79
N ALA A 76 -5.36 4.46 10.76
CA ALA A 76 -6.50 5.37 10.73
C ALA A 76 -7.69 4.86 11.56
N GLY A 77 -7.69 3.57 11.95
CA GLY A 77 -8.83 2.93 12.62
C GLY A 77 -9.98 2.62 11.67
N ILE A 78 -9.72 2.53 10.37
CA ILE A 78 -10.73 2.36 9.33
C ILE A 78 -10.74 0.90 8.89
N TRP A 79 -11.76 0.17 9.36
CA TRP A 79 -11.91 -1.27 9.10
C TRP A 79 -12.57 -1.58 7.77
N LYS A 80 -13.39 -0.65 7.25
CA LYS A 80 -14.10 -0.79 5.97
C LYS A 80 -13.30 -0.10 4.87
N GLY A 81 -12.26 -0.76 4.37
CA GLY A 81 -11.47 -0.24 3.26
C GLY A 81 -11.24 -1.26 2.17
N ALA A 82 -10.93 -0.79 0.97
CA ALA A 82 -10.51 -1.67 -0.12
C ALA A 82 -9.61 -0.95 -1.11
N LEU A 83 -8.77 -1.72 -1.81
CA LEU A 83 -8.08 -1.24 -3.00
C LEU A 83 -8.89 -1.63 -4.22
N LEU A 84 -9.09 -0.72 -5.15
CA LEU A 84 -9.93 -0.86 -6.33
C LEU A 84 -9.10 -0.59 -7.58
N ASP A 85 -9.39 -1.30 -8.67
CA ASP A 85 -8.86 -0.98 -9.99
C ASP A 85 -9.91 -0.60 -11.04
N GLU A 86 -9.43 -0.14 -12.19
CA GLU A 86 -10.26 0.22 -13.36
C GLU A 86 -10.96 -1.00 -13.98
N TYR A 87 -10.51 -2.22 -13.68
CA TYR A 87 -11.04 -3.46 -14.23
C TYR A 87 -12.08 -4.13 -13.31
N GLY A 88 -12.46 -3.48 -12.21
CA GLY A 88 -13.47 -3.97 -11.27
C GLY A 88 -12.95 -5.04 -10.30
N LYS A 89 -11.64 -5.26 -10.20
CA LYS A 89 -11.06 -6.07 -9.13
C LYS A 89 -10.94 -5.23 -7.86
N SER A 90 -11.23 -5.88 -6.75
CA SER A 90 -11.18 -5.29 -5.43
C SER A 90 -10.38 -6.16 -4.47
N ASN A 91 -9.42 -5.55 -3.77
CA ASN A 91 -8.71 -6.16 -2.65
C ASN A 91 -9.24 -5.56 -1.35
N LYS A 92 -10.23 -6.22 -0.75
CA LYS A 92 -10.85 -5.77 0.51
C LYS A 92 -9.87 -5.89 1.67
N PHE A 93 -9.85 -4.87 2.51
CA PHE A 93 -9.12 -4.91 3.76
C PHE A 93 -9.82 -5.86 4.74
N SER A 94 -9.06 -6.80 5.28
CA SER A 94 -9.52 -7.71 6.32
C SER A 94 -8.46 -7.73 7.41
N LEU A 95 -8.86 -7.38 8.63
CA LEU A 95 -7.93 -7.25 9.74
C LEU A 95 -7.22 -8.57 10.06
N ALA A 96 -7.98 -9.68 10.10
CA ALA A 96 -7.42 -11.00 10.37
C ALA A 96 -6.40 -11.40 9.31
N LYS A 97 -6.73 -11.23 8.03
CA LYS A 97 -5.79 -11.50 6.93
C LYS A 97 -4.55 -10.61 7.01
N PHE A 98 -4.74 -9.34 7.36
CA PHE A 98 -3.66 -8.38 7.45
C PHE A 98 -2.68 -8.72 8.59
N ILE A 99 -3.17 -8.98 9.80
CA ILE A 99 -2.34 -9.27 10.97
C ILE A 99 -1.71 -10.66 10.92
N PHE A 100 -2.44 -11.69 10.48
CA PHE A 100 -1.96 -13.07 10.56
C PHE A 100 -1.26 -13.56 9.30
N LYS A 101 -1.42 -12.87 8.16
CA LYS A 101 -0.81 -13.28 6.89
C LYS A 101 0.11 -12.21 6.31
N GLU A 102 -0.40 -11.00 6.11
CA GLU A 102 0.34 -9.96 5.37
C GLU A 102 1.50 -9.37 6.18
N ILE A 103 1.27 -9.03 7.45
CA ILE A 103 2.32 -8.51 8.33
C ILE A 103 3.46 -9.53 8.56
N PRO A 104 3.20 -10.79 8.93
CA PRO A 104 4.27 -11.77 9.13
C PRO A 104 5.07 -12.04 7.87
N LEU A 105 4.41 -12.12 6.71
CA LEU A 105 5.08 -12.29 5.42
C LEU A 105 6.00 -11.10 5.13
N PHE A 106 5.54 -9.88 5.38
CA PHE A 106 6.33 -8.66 5.20
C PHE A 106 7.55 -8.62 6.13
N PHE A 107 7.41 -9.02 7.39
CA PHE A 107 8.55 -9.12 8.31
C PHE A 107 9.56 -10.18 7.87
N LEU A 108 9.09 -11.32 7.37
CA LEU A 108 9.95 -12.37 6.84
C LEU A 108 10.74 -11.87 5.63
N GLU A 109 10.11 -11.14 4.72
CA GLU A 109 10.78 -10.49 3.58
C GLU A 109 11.86 -9.50 4.04
N ILE A 110 11.60 -8.70 5.08
CA ILE A 110 12.59 -7.77 5.66
C ILE A 110 13.79 -8.53 6.23
N ILE A 111 13.53 -9.58 7.02
CA ILE A 111 14.59 -10.38 7.66
C ILE A 111 15.47 -11.04 6.60
N LEU A 112 14.86 -11.69 5.60
CA LEU A 112 15.60 -12.31 4.50
C LEU A 112 16.39 -11.28 3.69
N SER A 113 15.80 -10.13 3.37
CA SER A 113 16.49 -9.06 2.65
C SER A 113 17.69 -8.54 3.43
N GLY A 114 17.55 -8.33 4.74
CA GLY A 114 18.64 -7.91 5.62
C GLY A 114 19.75 -8.95 5.70
N LEU A 115 19.42 -10.23 5.90
CA LEU A 115 20.38 -11.34 5.90
C LEU A 115 21.15 -11.42 4.58
N LEU A 116 20.46 -11.29 3.45
CA LEU A 116 21.06 -11.36 2.12
C LEU A 116 22.06 -10.23 1.93
N VAL A 117 21.71 -9.00 2.33
CA VAL A 117 22.65 -7.86 2.32
C VAL A 117 23.87 -8.11 3.20
N ILE A 118 23.69 -8.63 4.42
CA ILE A 118 24.80 -8.91 5.35
C ILE A 118 25.74 -9.98 4.76
N ILE A 119 25.19 -11.10 4.29
CA ILE A 119 25.98 -12.20 3.70
C ILE A 119 26.74 -11.71 2.47
N TYR A 120 26.07 -10.97 1.59
CA TYR A 120 26.70 -10.47 0.37
C TYR A 120 27.77 -9.42 0.68
N HIS A 121 27.52 -8.54 1.66
CA HIS A 121 28.49 -7.56 2.12
C HIS A 121 29.76 -8.22 2.67
N GLN A 122 29.63 -9.22 3.56
CA GLN A 122 30.76 -10.00 4.07
C GLN A 122 31.52 -10.70 2.95
N ARG A 123 30.80 -11.33 1.99
CA ARG A 123 31.40 -12.01 0.85
C ARG A 123 32.19 -11.04 -0.04
N VAL A 124 31.67 -9.85 -0.31
CA VAL A 124 32.36 -8.81 -1.10
C VAL A 124 33.64 -8.33 -0.39
N TYR A 125 33.60 -8.14 0.93
CA TYR A 125 34.79 -7.78 1.71
C TYR A 125 35.84 -8.89 1.68
N TYR A 126 35.42 -10.14 1.89
CA TYR A 126 36.32 -11.29 1.83
C TYR A 126 36.98 -11.44 0.45
N LEU A 127 36.19 -11.31 -0.63
CA LEU A 127 36.72 -11.35 -2.00
C LEU A 127 37.69 -10.19 -2.27
N ARG A 128 37.37 -8.96 -1.86
CA ARG A 128 38.28 -7.81 -1.99
C ARG A 128 39.60 -8.04 -1.27
N TRP A 129 39.58 -8.61 -0.06
CA TRP A 129 40.80 -8.95 0.68
C TRP A 129 41.62 -10.01 -0.06
N LYS A 130 40.98 -11.09 -0.51
CA LYS A 130 41.64 -12.18 -1.26
C LYS A 130 42.32 -11.71 -2.55
N TYR A 131 41.70 -10.78 -3.29
CA TYR A 131 42.24 -10.26 -4.55
C TYR A 131 43.16 -9.03 -4.42
N ARG A 132 43.33 -8.46 -3.22
CA ARG A 132 44.36 -7.43 -2.93
C ARG A 132 45.67 -8.01 -2.40
N SER A 133 45.64 -9.26 -1.94
CA SER A 133 46.77 -9.95 -1.32
C SER A 133 47.56 -10.84 -2.30
N ASN A 134 47.20 -10.81 -3.59
CA ASN A 134 47.97 -11.34 -4.74
C ASN A 134 48.40 -10.15 -5.60
#